data_AF-A0A954F848-F1
#
_entry.id   AF-A0A954F848-F1
#
_cell.length_a   1.000
_cell.length_b   1.000
_cell.length_c   1.000
_cell.angle_alpha   90.00
_cell.angle_beta   90.00
_cell.angle_gamma   90.00
#
_symmetry.space_group_name_H-M   'P 1'
#
loop_
_entity.id
_entity.type
_entity.pdbx_description
1 polymer ?
#
loop_
_entity_poly.entity_id
_entity_poly.type
_entity_poly.pdbx_seq_one_letter_code
_entity_poly.pdbx_strand_id
1 'polypeptide(L)'
;MGWFGRSKKPQDPRPPLPRRSPAGLGPRPDPQGENHLIVITLDSLRWDSLMAAESKVIPKLGKVEKRYSYASWTAPSHYNLLTGLLPHSSPQHVYASEYYKEDFFQYNTRLAAKGIDFGAMVPGLWFPEFLQGKLGYQTHARVSLPVLNPKTAINRGFDSYNLMDSHNDMRAMLSTLTFDSDR
;
A
#
# COMPACT_ATOMS: atom_id res chain seq x y z
N MET A 1 -39.30 -29.63 -27.41
CA MET A 1 -37.87 -29.23 -27.28
C MET A 1 -37.75 -28.32 -26.08
N GLY A 2 -37.31 -28.85 -24.93
CA GLY A 2 -37.07 -28.07 -23.72
C GLY A 2 -35.76 -28.54 -23.11
N TRP A 3 -34.77 -27.65 -23.03
CA TRP A 3 -33.54 -27.89 -22.28
C TRP A 3 -33.25 -26.70 -21.39
N PHE A 4 -33.41 -26.95 -20.10
CA PHE A 4 -33.31 -26.02 -18.99
C PHE A 4 -31.87 -25.59 -18.72
N GLY A 5 -31.74 -24.36 -18.23
CA GLY A 5 -30.50 -23.72 -17.82
C GLY A 5 -29.76 -24.45 -16.70
N ARG A 6 -28.44 -24.51 -16.83
CA ARG A 6 -27.54 -24.90 -15.74
C ARG A 6 -27.23 -23.68 -14.89
N SER A 7 -27.83 -23.63 -13.71
CA SER A 7 -27.44 -22.75 -12.61
C SER A 7 -25.98 -23.03 -12.22
N LYS A 8 -25.11 -22.01 -12.26
CA LYS A 8 -23.75 -22.09 -11.71
C LYS A 8 -23.86 -22.14 -10.19
N LYS A 9 -23.38 -23.23 -9.57
CA LYS A 9 -23.28 -23.33 -8.11
C LYS A 9 -22.35 -22.23 -7.57
N PRO A 10 -22.65 -21.65 -6.38
CA PRO A 10 -21.71 -20.79 -5.67
C PRO A 10 -20.44 -21.58 -5.39
N GLN A 11 -19.30 -20.99 -5.73
CA GLN A 11 -17.99 -21.59 -5.46
C GLN A 11 -17.63 -21.25 -4.01
N ASP A 12 -17.35 -22.26 -3.18
CA ASP A 12 -16.92 -22.02 -1.80
C ASP A 12 -15.69 -21.10 -1.76
N PRO A 13 -15.58 -20.21 -0.76
CA PRO A 13 -14.40 -19.38 -0.59
C PRO A 13 -13.18 -20.30 -0.43
N ARG A 14 -12.24 -20.19 -1.36
CA ARG A 14 -11.02 -21.01 -1.33
C ARG A 14 -10.29 -20.72 -0.02
N PRO A 15 -9.79 -21.76 0.68
CA PRO A 15 -8.96 -21.54 1.85
C PRO A 15 -7.79 -20.62 1.47
N PRO A 16 -7.42 -19.68 2.36
CA PRO A 16 -6.30 -18.79 2.09
C PRO A 16 -5.06 -19.62 1.79
N LEU A 17 -4.39 -19.29 0.68
CA LEU A 17 -3.13 -19.94 0.34
C LEU A 17 -2.16 -19.79 1.52
N PRO A 18 -1.39 -20.84 1.85
CA PRO A 18 -0.39 -20.76 2.90
C PRO A 18 0.55 -19.58 2.63
N ARG A 19 0.78 -18.75 3.67
CA ARG A 19 1.69 -17.61 3.64
C ARG A 19 3.07 -18.10 3.22
N ARG A 20 3.40 -17.98 1.94
CA ARG A 20 4.77 -18.17 1.47
C ARG A 20 5.52 -16.90 1.82
N SER A 21 6.46 -16.99 2.77
CA SER A 21 7.52 -15.99 2.86
C SER A 21 8.09 -15.79 1.45
N PRO A 22 8.21 -14.55 0.95
CA PRO A 22 8.79 -14.30 -0.35
C PRO A 22 10.14 -15.01 -0.43
N ALA A 23 10.31 -15.84 -1.45
CA ALA A 23 11.54 -16.61 -1.62
C ALA A 23 12.75 -15.65 -1.63
N GLY A 24 13.63 -15.78 -0.63
CA GLY A 24 14.88 -15.01 -0.54
C GLY A 24 15.01 -14.08 0.68
N LEU A 25 13.94 -13.83 1.43
CA LEU A 25 14.05 -13.14 2.72
C LEU A 25 14.21 -14.19 3.82
N GLY A 26 15.23 -14.02 4.67
CA GLY A 26 15.48 -14.89 5.82
C GLY A 26 14.31 -14.89 6.82
N PRO A 27 14.47 -15.51 8.01
CA PRO A 27 13.45 -15.42 9.04
C PRO A 27 13.11 -13.95 9.33
N ARG A 28 11.82 -13.65 9.47
CA ARG A 28 11.35 -12.28 9.74
C ARG A 28 11.98 -11.81 11.07
N PRO A 29 12.59 -10.62 11.11
CA PRO A 29 13.13 -10.10 12.36
C PRO A 29 12.01 -9.72 13.34
N ASP A 30 12.39 -9.54 14.60
CA ASP A 30 11.49 -9.00 15.59
C ASP A 30 11.02 -7.58 15.19
N PRO A 31 9.78 -7.21 15.56
CA PRO A 31 9.24 -5.90 15.24
C PRO A 31 10.13 -4.75 15.70
N GLN A 32 10.38 -3.77 14.81
CA GLN A 32 11.22 -2.60 15.11
C GLN A 32 10.43 -1.27 15.11
N GLY A 33 9.10 -1.33 15.04
CA GLY A 33 8.24 -0.16 15.13
C GLY A 33 6.89 -0.50 15.76
N GLU A 34 6.32 0.48 16.46
CA GLU A 34 5.14 0.30 17.30
C GLU A 34 3.83 0.55 16.52
N ASN A 35 3.84 1.42 15.51
CA ASN A 35 2.59 1.82 14.83
C ASN A 35 2.27 0.92 13.64
N HIS A 36 0.98 0.66 13.42
CA HIS A 36 0.52 0.14 12.13
C HIS A 36 0.48 1.24 11.06
N LEU A 37 0.92 0.90 9.84
CA LEU A 37 0.82 1.77 8.68
C LEU A 37 -0.29 1.30 7.74
N ILE A 38 -1.25 2.18 7.50
CA ILE A 38 -2.31 1.97 6.51
C ILE A 38 -2.18 3.03 5.42
N VAL A 39 -1.98 2.58 4.18
CA VAL A 39 -1.92 3.46 3.00
C VAL A 39 -3.17 3.21 2.16
N ILE A 40 -3.98 4.26 1.98
CA ILE A 40 -5.20 4.22 1.18
C ILE A 40 -4.98 5.07 -0.08
N THR A 41 -5.08 4.43 -1.24
CA THR A 41 -5.01 5.10 -2.53
C THR A 41 -6.38 5.12 -3.18
N LEU A 42 -6.87 6.32 -3.53
CA LEU A 42 -8.11 6.51 -4.26
C LEU A 42 -7.78 6.70 -5.74
N ASP A 43 -8.27 5.79 -6.58
CA ASP A 43 -7.96 5.82 -8.01
C ASP A 43 -8.63 7.02 -8.69
N SER A 44 -7.86 7.72 -9.53
CA SER A 44 -8.29 8.91 -10.28
C SER A 44 -8.80 10.10 -9.45
N LEU A 45 -8.66 10.09 -8.11
CA LEU A 45 -9.05 11.22 -7.28
C LEU A 45 -8.06 12.39 -7.42
N ARG A 46 -8.56 13.53 -7.87
CA ARG A 46 -7.79 14.78 -7.91
C ARG A 46 -8.07 15.65 -6.69
N TRP A 47 -7.07 16.43 -6.30
CA TRP A 47 -7.18 17.34 -5.15
C TRP A 47 -8.32 18.34 -5.31
N ASP A 48 -8.46 18.98 -6.47
CA ASP A 48 -9.51 19.97 -6.73
C ASP A 48 -10.91 19.37 -6.68
N SER A 49 -11.05 18.13 -7.18
CA SER A 49 -12.31 17.38 -7.10
C SER A 49 -12.68 17.03 -5.66
N LEU A 50 -11.70 16.64 -4.83
CA LEU A 50 -11.92 16.40 -3.39
C LEU A 50 -12.35 17.67 -2.67
N MET A 51 -11.70 18.80 -2.97
CA MET A 51 -12.04 20.09 -2.36
C MET A 51 -13.44 20.56 -2.77
N ALA A 52 -13.78 20.46 -4.05
CA ALA A 52 -15.10 20.81 -4.58
C ALA A 52 -16.22 19.93 -4.02
N ALA A 53 -15.91 18.68 -3.67
CA ALA A 53 -16.88 17.75 -3.07
C ALA A 53 -17.16 18.02 -1.58
N GLU A 54 -16.43 18.94 -0.94
CA GLU A 54 -16.60 19.32 0.48
C GLU A 54 -16.71 18.10 1.42
N SER A 55 -15.84 17.11 1.23
CA SER A 55 -15.88 15.86 1.98
C SER A 55 -15.87 16.11 3.49
N LYS A 56 -16.89 15.59 4.19
CA LYS A 56 -17.00 15.70 5.66
C LYS A 56 -16.20 14.64 6.42
N VAL A 57 -15.68 13.64 5.71
CA VAL A 57 -15.05 12.45 6.33
C VAL A 57 -13.52 12.53 6.23
N ILE A 58 -12.99 12.80 5.04
CA ILE A 58 -11.53 12.81 4.80
C ILE A 58 -10.78 13.79 5.72
N PRO A 59 -11.26 15.03 5.96
CA PRO A 59 -10.57 15.96 6.85
C PRO A 59 -10.50 15.51 8.31
N LYS A 60 -11.30 14.52 8.73
CA LYS A 60 -11.20 13.94 10.08
C LYS A 60 -9.93 13.10 10.27
N LEU A 61 -9.31 12.65 9.17
CA LEU A 61 -8.05 11.89 9.19
C LEU A 61 -6.82 12.81 9.25
N GLY A 62 -6.99 14.12 9.07
CA GLY A 62 -5.92 15.10 9.10
C GLY A 62 -6.11 16.22 8.08
N LYS A 63 -5.12 17.12 8.02
CA LYS A 63 -5.10 18.21 7.06
C LYS A 63 -4.98 17.67 5.64
N VAL A 64 -5.90 18.07 4.77
CA VAL A 64 -5.81 17.78 3.33
C VAL A 64 -4.75 18.70 2.71
N GLU A 65 -3.82 18.11 1.97
CA GLU A 65 -2.73 18.82 1.30
C GLU A 65 -2.79 18.64 -0.21
N LYS A 66 -2.44 19.69 -0.95
CA LYS A 66 -2.23 19.59 -2.39
C LYS A 66 -0.86 18.96 -2.64
N ARG A 67 -0.87 17.71 -3.12
CA ARG A 67 0.33 16.93 -3.43
C ARG A 67 0.26 16.39 -4.86
N TYR A 68 1.41 16.03 -5.42
CA TYR A 68 1.56 15.55 -6.78
C TYR A 68 2.09 14.11 -6.77
N SER A 69 1.36 13.19 -7.41
CA SER A 69 1.88 11.87 -7.69
C SER A 69 3.02 11.95 -8.69
N TYR A 70 3.93 10.97 -8.66
CA TYR A 70 5.06 10.91 -9.58
C TYR A 70 4.64 10.85 -11.04
N ALA A 71 3.57 10.11 -11.33
CA ALA A 71 2.98 9.99 -12.65
C ALA A 71 1.46 10.12 -12.55
N SER A 72 0.83 10.49 -13.66
CA SER A 72 -0.63 10.58 -13.78
C SER A 72 -1.29 9.23 -14.07
N TRP A 73 -0.51 8.16 -14.24
CA TRP A 73 -1.00 6.83 -14.62
C TRP A 73 -0.88 5.85 -13.45
N THR A 74 -1.87 4.96 -13.32
CA THR A 74 -2.03 4.06 -12.16
C THR A 74 -0.75 3.27 -11.85
N ALA A 75 -0.27 2.44 -12.77
CA ALA A 75 0.86 1.55 -12.49
C ALA A 75 2.16 2.33 -12.17
N PRO A 76 2.64 3.29 -12.98
CA PRO A 76 3.84 4.06 -12.65
C PRO A 76 3.75 4.80 -11.32
N SER A 77 2.58 5.37 -10.99
CA SER A 77 2.39 6.04 -9.69
C SER A 77 2.48 5.06 -8.51
N HIS A 78 1.94 3.84 -8.66
CA HIS A 78 2.02 2.82 -7.61
C HIS A 78 3.44 2.27 -7.46
N TYR A 79 4.18 2.06 -8.55
CA TYR A 79 5.59 1.66 -8.46
C TYR A 79 6.41 2.69 -7.68
N ASN A 80 6.22 3.99 -7.92
CA ASN A 80 6.88 5.03 -7.15
C ASN A 80 6.44 5.05 -5.67
N LEU A 81 5.15 4.90 -5.39
CA LEU A 81 4.67 4.81 -4.01
C LEU A 81 5.33 3.66 -3.25
N LEU A 82 5.49 2.51 -3.90
CA LEU A 82 6.10 1.31 -3.34
C LEU A 82 7.62 1.38 -3.20
N THR A 83 8.29 2.41 -3.73
CA THR A 83 9.67 2.72 -3.35
C THR A 83 9.78 3.46 -2.01
N GLY A 84 8.63 3.85 -1.42
CA GLY A 84 8.56 4.59 -0.15
C GLY A 84 8.35 6.10 -0.34
N LEU A 85 8.32 6.59 -1.58
CA LEU A 85 8.14 8.01 -1.89
C LEU A 85 6.65 8.39 -1.92
N LEU A 86 6.22 9.24 -0.99
CA LEU A 86 4.86 9.75 -0.95
C LEU A 86 4.63 10.87 -1.99
N PRO A 87 3.37 11.20 -2.32
CA PRO A 87 3.06 12.34 -3.18
C PRO A 87 3.75 13.64 -2.74
N HIS A 88 4.44 14.27 -3.70
CA HIS A 88 5.37 15.37 -3.47
C HIS A 88 4.64 16.71 -3.29
N SER A 89 5.12 17.63 -2.45
CA SER A 89 4.56 19.00 -2.37
C SER A 89 5.03 19.93 -3.50
N SER A 90 6.05 19.53 -4.26
CA SER A 90 6.67 20.30 -5.35
C SER A 90 7.29 21.64 -4.92
N PRO A 91 8.14 21.68 -3.87
CA PRO A 91 8.86 22.89 -3.49
C PRO A 91 9.80 23.33 -4.63
N GLN A 92 9.97 24.64 -4.75
CA GLN A 92 10.86 25.23 -5.73
C GLN A 92 12.27 25.30 -5.18
N HIS A 93 13.28 25.18 -6.07
CA HIS A 93 14.70 25.31 -5.73
C HIS A 93 15.22 24.31 -4.68
N VAL A 94 14.55 23.16 -4.52
CA VAL A 94 14.99 22.06 -3.65
C VAL A 94 15.42 20.89 -4.52
N TYR A 95 16.61 20.35 -4.27
CA TYR A 95 17.06 19.13 -4.94
C TYR A 95 16.19 17.94 -4.50
N ALA A 96 15.82 17.09 -5.47
CA ALA A 96 14.98 15.93 -5.21
C ALA A 96 15.56 15.01 -4.12
N SER A 97 16.88 14.85 -4.09
CA SER A 97 17.57 14.04 -3.08
C SER A 97 17.36 14.55 -1.65
N GLU A 98 17.34 15.87 -1.45
CA GLU A 98 17.14 16.45 -0.11
C GLU A 98 15.69 16.23 0.34
N TYR A 99 14.73 16.47 -0.56
CA TYR A 99 13.32 16.19 -0.27
C TYR A 99 13.07 14.73 0.10
N TYR A 100 13.62 13.79 -0.68
CA TYR A 100 13.43 12.36 -0.41
C TYR A 100 14.03 11.96 0.93
N LYS A 101 15.22 12.46 1.25
CA LYS A 101 15.85 12.22 2.55
C LYS A 101 14.95 12.65 3.70
N GLU A 102 14.39 13.86 3.63
CA GLU A 102 13.44 14.34 4.63
C GLU A 102 12.18 13.47 4.73
N ASP A 103 11.56 13.11 3.61
CA ASP A 103 10.33 12.30 3.63
C ASP A 103 10.57 10.87 4.16
N PHE A 104 11.76 10.31 3.91
CA PHE A 104 12.15 9.02 4.51
C PHE A 104 12.32 9.11 6.03
N PHE A 105 12.91 10.20 6.55
CA PHE A 105 13.03 10.38 7.99
C PHE A 105 11.67 10.44 8.69
N GLN A 106 10.63 10.96 8.01
CA GLN A 106 9.27 11.00 8.57
C GLN A 106 8.69 9.60 8.83
N TYR A 107 9.23 8.52 8.24
CA TYR A 107 8.81 7.16 8.61
C TYR A 107 9.19 6.77 10.03
N ASN A 108 10.25 7.33 10.62
CA ASN A 108 10.54 7.11 12.05
C ASN A 108 9.36 7.56 12.91
N THR A 109 8.80 8.73 12.60
CA THR A 109 7.60 9.26 13.28
C THR A 109 6.36 8.42 12.94
N ARG A 110 6.09 8.15 11.66
CA ARG A 110 4.89 7.41 11.23
C ARG A 110 4.82 6.00 11.83
N LEU A 111 5.95 5.31 11.87
CA LEU A 111 6.06 3.93 12.33
C LEU A 111 6.44 3.80 13.82
N ALA A 112 6.69 4.92 14.51
CA ALA A 112 7.28 4.94 15.85
C ALA A 112 8.53 4.01 15.92
N ALA A 113 9.41 4.17 14.95
CA ALA A 113 10.62 3.35 14.76
C ALA A 113 11.88 4.24 14.83
N LYS A 114 13.05 3.60 14.84
CA LYS A 114 14.35 4.29 14.83
C LYS A 114 15.22 3.80 13.67
N GLY A 115 16.08 4.69 13.18
CA GLY A 115 17.09 4.35 12.18
C GLY A 115 16.55 4.15 10.76
N ILE A 116 15.36 4.68 10.45
CA ILE A 116 14.87 4.71 9.07
C ILE A 116 15.45 5.92 8.36
N ASP A 117 16.26 5.67 7.34
CA ASP A 117 16.77 6.68 6.41
C ASP A 117 16.78 6.13 4.97
N PHE A 118 17.12 6.98 4.01
CA PHE A 118 17.21 6.57 2.60
C PHE A 118 18.28 5.50 2.36
N GLY A 119 19.38 5.51 3.12
CA GLY A 119 20.45 4.51 2.99
C GLY A 119 19.97 3.11 3.35
N ALA A 120 19.12 2.98 4.36
CA ALA A 120 18.52 1.72 4.78
C ALA A 120 17.60 1.08 3.72
N MET A 121 17.17 1.86 2.73
CA MET A 121 16.35 1.41 1.59
C MET A 121 17.18 0.86 0.43
N VAL A 122 18.48 1.16 0.36
CA VAL A 122 19.38 0.70 -0.72
C VAL A 122 19.98 -0.67 -0.35
N PRO A 123 20.17 -1.60 -1.31
CA PRO A 123 19.95 -1.47 -2.76
C PRO A 123 18.52 -1.77 -3.22
N GLY A 124 17.65 -2.31 -2.36
CA GLY A 124 16.35 -2.84 -2.79
C GLY A 124 15.35 -1.78 -3.29
N LEU A 125 15.45 -0.56 -2.76
CA LEU A 125 14.59 0.60 -2.99
C LEU A 125 13.10 0.22 -3.11
N TRP A 126 12.64 -0.61 -2.18
CA TRP A 126 11.31 -1.19 -2.20
C TRP A 126 10.76 -1.33 -0.79
N PHE A 127 9.76 -0.52 -0.50
CA PHE A 127 9.28 -0.29 0.83
C PHE A 127 8.61 -1.51 1.46
N PRO A 128 7.78 -2.32 0.77
CA PRO A 128 7.21 -3.53 1.35
C PRO A 128 8.28 -4.52 1.84
N GLU A 129 9.35 -4.71 1.08
CA GLU A 129 10.46 -5.57 1.50
C GLU A 129 11.25 -4.99 2.66
N PHE A 130 11.45 -3.67 2.68
CA PHE A 130 12.08 -3.00 3.82
C PHE A 130 11.25 -3.19 5.10
N LEU A 131 9.93 -2.92 5.03
CA LEU A 131 9.00 -3.11 6.14
C LEU A 131 9.05 -4.56 6.66
N GLN A 132 9.00 -5.54 5.75
CA GLN A 132 8.99 -6.96 6.10
C GLN A 132 10.35 -7.44 6.64
N GLY A 133 11.43 -7.20 5.90
CA GLY A 133 12.74 -7.79 6.13
C GLY A 133 13.63 -7.01 7.10
N LYS A 134 13.39 -5.72 7.32
CA LYS A 134 14.15 -4.89 8.27
C LYS A 134 13.35 -4.53 9.52
N LEU A 135 12.06 -4.25 9.37
CA LEU A 135 11.24 -3.77 10.49
C LEU A 135 10.28 -4.83 11.06
N GLY A 136 10.24 -6.03 10.49
CA GLY A 136 9.43 -7.14 11.02
C GLY A 136 7.91 -6.93 10.86
N TYR A 137 7.49 -6.14 9.87
CA TYR A 137 6.06 -5.91 9.60
C TYR A 137 5.45 -7.07 8.83
N GLN A 138 4.14 -7.27 9.06
CA GLN A 138 3.29 -7.99 8.13
C GLN A 138 2.82 -7.04 7.03
N THR A 139 2.99 -7.41 5.77
CA THR A 139 2.72 -6.54 4.62
C THR A 139 1.59 -7.11 3.76
N HIS A 140 0.49 -6.38 3.67
CA HIS A 140 -0.70 -6.81 2.94
C HIS A 140 -1.18 -5.74 1.97
N ALA A 141 -1.60 -6.17 0.78
CA ALA A 141 -2.22 -5.32 -0.23
C ALA A 141 -3.57 -5.88 -0.69
N ARG A 142 -4.50 -4.94 -0.92
CA ARG A 142 -5.78 -5.16 -1.59
C ARG A 142 -5.93 -4.12 -2.68
N VAL A 143 -6.17 -4.56 -3.90
CA VAL A 143 -6.29 -3.66 -5.06
C VAL A 143 -7.56 -3.94 -5.86
N SER A 144 -8.18 -2.89 -6.39
CA SER A 144 -9.41 -2.99 -7.19
C SER A 144 -9.16 -3.03 -8.69
N LEU A 145 -7.91 -2.79 -9.13
CA LEU A 145 -7.57 -2.56 -10.53
C LEU A 145 -6.76 -3.73 -11.13
N PRO A 146 -7.19 -4.30 -12.26
CA PRO A 146 -6.46 -5.38 -12.93
C PRO A 146 -5.03 -5.02 -13.35
N VAL A 147 -4.74 -3.74 -13.57
CA VAL A 147 -3.38 -3.29 -13.92
C VAL A 147 -2.38 -3.49 -12.77
N LEU A 148 -2.86 -3.60 -11.53
CA LEU A 148 -2.08 -3.87 -10.33
C LEU A 148 -2.14 -5.36 -9.94
N ASN A 149 -2.41 -6.26 -10.88
CA ASN A 149 -2.68 -7.66 -10.53
C ASN A 149 -1.49 -8.37 -9.85
N PRO A 150 -1.76 -9.38 -9.00
CA PRO A 150 -0.75 -10.12 -8.26
C PRO A 150 0.16 -11.02 -9.10
N LYS A 151 -0.02 -11.09 -10.43
CA LYS A 151 0.86 -11.86 -11.32
C LYS A 151 2.03 -11.01 -11.86
N THR A 152 2.15 -9.76 -11.43
CA THR A 152 3.23 -8.86 -11.81
C THR A 152 4.17 -8.59 -10.63
N ALA A 153 5.34 -8.00 -10.90
CA ALA A 153 6.37 -7.72 -9.89
C ALA A 153 5.92 -6.77 -8.78
N ILE A 154 4.79 -6.08 -8.95
CA ILE A 154 4.25 -5.16 -7.94
C ILE A 154 3.89 -5.85 -6.61
N ASN A 155 3.68 -7.18 -6.64
CA ASN A 155 3.34 -7.97 -5.46
C ASN A 155 4.54 -8.30 -4.55
N ARG A 156 5.75 -7.93 -4.97
CA ARG A 156 6.99 -8.28 -4.28
C ARG A 156 7.04 -7.66 -2.88
N GLY A 157 7.50 -8.42 -1.89
CA GLY A 157 7.61 -7.96 -0.50
C GLY A 157 6.28 -7.90 0.27
N PHE A 158 5.19 -8.44 -0.28
CA PHE A 158 3.92 -8.58 0.42
C PHE A 158 3.69 -10.02 0.89
N ASP A 159 3.26 -10.20 2.14
CA ASP A 159 2.77 -11.48 2.67
C ASP A 159 1.44 -11.90 2.02
N SER A 160 0.61 -10.92 1.63
CA SER A 160 -0.55 -11.18 0.77
C SER A 160 -0.79 -10.02 -0.18
N TYR A 161 -1.09 -10.33 -1.44
CA TYR A 161 -1.46 -9.35 -2.44
C TYR A 161 -2.66 -9.86 -3.23
N ASN A 162 -3.85 -9.30 -2.96
CA ASN A 162 -5.08 -9.81 -3.53
C ASN A 162 -5.80 -8.73 -4.35
N LEU A 163 -6.28 -9.13 -5.53
CA LEU A 163 -7.29 -8.37 -6.27
C LEU A 163 -8.62 -8.55 -5.55
N MET A 164 -9.42 -7.48 -5.48
CA MET A 164 -10.76 -7.53 -4.88
C MET A 164 -11.73 -8.35 -5.73
N ASP A 165 -12.74 -8.92 -5.07
CA ASP A 165 -13.82 -9.66 -5.73
C ASP A 165 -14.70 -8.74 -6.57
N SER A 166 -14.93 -7.51 -6.09
CA SER A 166 -15.68 -6.46 -6.79
C SER A 166 -14.87 -5.17 -6.88
N HIS A 167 -14.98 -4.50 -8.02
CA HIS A 167 -14.32 -3.22 -8.24
C HIS A 167 -14.88 -2.15 -7.30
N ASN A 168 -13.98 -1.37 -6.68
CA ASN A 168 -14.28 -0.24 -5.80
C ASN A 168 -15.07 -0.55 -4.50
N ASP A 169 -15.09 -1.80 -4.04
CA ASP A 169 -15.72 -2.18 -2.76
C ASP A 169 -14.78 -2.01 -1.55
N MET A 170 -14.46 -0.75 -1.21
CA MET A 170 -13.57 -0.45 -0.09
C MET A 170 -14.07 -1.00 1.25
N ARG A 171 -15.40 -1.16 1.42
CA ARG A 171 -15.99 -1.66 2.66
C ARG A 171 -15.57 -3.12 2.89
N ALA A 172 -15.60 -3.95 1.85
CA ALA A 172 -15.16 -5.34 1.95
C ALA A 172 -13.68 -5.48 2.34
N MET A 173 -12.84 -4.47 2.07
CA MET A 173 -11.45 -4.51 2.54
C MET A 173 -11.33 -4.43 4.06
N LEU A 174 -12.17 -3.60 4.70
CA LEU A 174 -12.06 -3.31 6.14
C LEU A 174 -12.27 -4.58 6.98
N SER A 175 -13.19 -5.46 6.59
CA SER A 175 -13.42 -6.74 7.29
C SER A 175 -12.27 -7.73 7.17
N THR A 176 -11.30 -7.47 6.27
CA THR A 176 -10.13 -8.33 6.09
C THR A 176 -8.87 -7.79 6.77
N LEU A 177 -8.93 -6.58 7.34
CA LEU A 177 -7.82 -6.01 8.07
C LEU A 177 -7.70 -6.69 9.43
N THR A 178 -6.52 -7.27 9.68
CA THR A 178 -6.17 -7.88 10.95
C THR A 178 -4.97 -7.16 11.53
N PHE A 179 -5.07 -6.77 12.79
CA PHE A 179 -4.00 -6.16 13.56
C PHE A 179 -3.72 -7.12 14.72
N ASP A 180 -2.47 -7.57 14.84
CA ASP A 180 -2.07 -8.42 15.96
C ASP A 180 -2.15 -7.59 17.24
N SER A 181 -2.82 -8.10 18.28
CA SER A 181 -3.17 -7.38 19.52
C SER A 181 -1.99 -6.98 20.39
N ASP A 182 -0.79 -7.46 20.06
CA ASP A 182 0.42 -7.27 20.86
C ASP A 182 1.17 -5.98 20.47
N ARG A 183 0.50 -5.07 19.74
CA ARG A 183 0.98 -3.73 19.35
C ARG A 183 -0.11 -2.68 19.52
#